data_AF-A0A0A0KIQ7-F1
#
_entry.id   AF-A0A0A0KIQ7-F1
#
_cell.length_a   1.000
_cell.length_b   1.000
_cell.length_c   1.000
_cell.angle_alpha   90.00
_cell.angle_beta   90.00
_cell.angle_gamma   90.00
#
_symmetry.space_group_name_H-M   'P 1'
#
loop_
_entity.id
_entity.type
_entity.pdbx_description
1 polymer ?
#
loop_
_entity_poly.entity_id
_entity_poly.type
_entity_poly.pdbx_seq_one_letter_code
_entity_poly.pdbx_strand_id
1 'polypeptide(L)' 'MENYLIPGFRFYPTEEELISFYLQHKLEDDGDDDLKQAMDQIIPILDIYNFNPWDLPRNLQVIMKGF' A
#
# COMPACT_ATOMS: atom_id res chain seq x y z
N MET A 1 -5.12 -16.37 -3.34
CA MET A 1 -4.09 -16.66 -4.36
C MET A 1 -2.83 -15.94 -3.93
N GLU A 2 -1.96 -16.60 -3.15
CA GLU A 2 -0.63 -16.08 -2.86
C GLU A 2 0.34 -16.61 -3.94
N ASN A 3 1.26 -15.74 -4.39
CA ASN A 3 2.51 -16.05 -5.12
C ASN A 3 2.50 -16.03 -6.67
N TYR A 4 2.23 -14.87 -7.29
CA TYR A 4 2.61 -14.60 -8.70
C TYR A 4 3.62 -13.45 -8.87
N LEU A 5 4.21 -12.97 -7.77
CA LEU A 5 5.26 -11.95 -7.86
C LEU A 5 6.61 -12.64 -8.07
N ILE A 6 7.30 -12.22 -9.14
CA ILE A 6 8.64 -12.71 -9.45
C ILE A 6 9.56 -12.32 -8.28
N PRO A 7 10.45 -13.23 -7.83
CA PRO A 7 11.44 -12.89 -6.80
C PRO A 7 12.17 -11.59 -7.14
N GLY A 8 12.20 -10.65 -6.19
CA GLY A 8 12.79 -9.33 -6.38
C GLY A 8 11.79 -8.25 -6.80
N PHE A 9 10.58 -8.60 -7.24
CA PHE A 9 9.51 -7.64 -7.40
C PHE A 9 9.09 -7.10 -6.02
N ARG A 10 9.18 -5.79 -5.87
CA ARG A 10 8.94 -5.08 -4.62
C ARG A 10 8.25 -3.77 -4.93
N PHE A 11 7.55 -3.26 -3.93
CA PHE A 11 6.97 -1.94 -4.00
C PHE A 11 8.06 -0.87 -3.88
N TYR A 12 8.41 -0.23 -4.99
CA TYR A 12 9.35 0.88 -5.09
C TYR A 12 8.80 1.98 -6.01
N PRO A 13 7.73 2.68 -5.62
CA PRO A 13 7.18 3.76 -6.42
C PRO A 13 8.12 4.98 -6.41
N THR A 14 8.05 5.77 -7.48
CA THR A 14 8.59 7.13 -7.55
C THR A 14 7.70 8.12 -6.79
N GLU A 15 8.23 9.31 -6.50
CA GLU A 15 7.44 10.39 -5.88
C GLU A 15 6.22 10.77 -6.72
N GLU A 16 6.37 10.79 -8.04
CA GLU A 16 5.29 11.08 -8.98
C GLU A 16 4.20 10.01 -8.94
N GLU A 17 4.56 8.72 -8.92
CA GLU A 17 3.60 7.63 -8.81
C GLU A 17 2.86 7.67 -7.46
N LEU A 18 3.54 7.99 -6.36
CA LEU A 18 2.89 8.12 -5.05
C LEU A 18 1.80 9.19 -5.05
N ILE A 19 2.03 10.33 -5.71
CA ILE A 19 1.08 11.45 -5.72
C ILE A 19 0.03 11.26 -6.82
N SER A 20 0.48 11.22 -8.08
CA SER A 20 -0.39 11.25 -9.26
C SER A 20 -1.15 9.96 -9.49
N PHE A 21 -0.66 8.84 -8.96
CA PHE A 21 -1.39 7.57 -9.02
C PHE A 21 -2.03 7.25 -7.67
N TYR A 22 -1.26 6.90 -6.63
CA TYR A 22 -1.83 6.34 -5.41
C TYR A 22 -2.68 7.33 -4.60
N LEU A 23 -2.18 8.55 -4.37
CA LEU A 23 -2.93 9.53 -3.59
C LEU A 23 -4.15 10.04 -4.37
N GLN A 24 -3.99 10.34 -5.66
CA GLN A 24 -5.07 10.82 -6.50
C GLN A 24 -6.24 9.82 -6.57
N HIS A 25 -5.99 8.56 -6.93
CA HIS A 25 -7.04 7.52 -7.02
C HIS A 25 -7.64 7.16 -5.65
N LYS A 26 -6.99 7.52 -4.54
CA LYS A 26 -7.56 7.33 -3.20
C LYS A 26 -8.53 8.45 -2.80
N LEU A 27 -8.35 9.64 -3.36
CA LEU A 27 -9.21 10.80 -3.13
C LEU A 27 -10.36 10.86 -4.14
N GLU A 28 -10.10 10.42 -5.36
CA GLU A 28 -11.09 10.28 -6.40
C GLU A 28 -11.88 8.99 -6.16
N ASP A 29 -13.17 9.11 -5.90
CA ASP A 29 -14.10 7.98 -6.01
C ASP A 29 -14.39 7.77 -7.50
N ASP A 30 -13.46 7.11 -8.18
CA ASP A 30 -13.55 6.83 -9.62
C ASP A 30 -14.52 5.68 -9.95
N GLY A 31 -15.10 5.05 -8.92
CA GLY A 31 -16.02 3.93 -9.03
C GLY A 31 -15.33 2.58 -9.32
N ASP A 32 -13.99 2.52 -9.31
CA ASP A 32 -13.23 1.27 -9.44
C ASP A 32 -12.91 0.68 -8.07
N ASP A 33 -13.90 -0.03 -7.51
CA ASP A 33 -13.79 -0.70 -6.20
C ASP A 33 -12.67 -1.74 -6.16
N ASP A 34 -12.35 -2.38 -7.29
CA ASP A 34 -11.31 -3.41 -7.39
C ASP A 34 -9.91 -2.77 -7.31
N LEU A 35 -9.67 -1.67 -8.04
CA LEU A 35 -8.42 -0.92 -7.98
C LEU A 35 -8.18 -0.36 -6.57
N LYS A 36 -9.22 0.23 -5.97
CA LYS A 36 -9.14 0.75 -4.60
C LYS A 36 -8.82 -0.35 -3.59
N GLN A 37 -9.46 -1.52 -3.70
CA GLN A 37 -9.16 -2.66 -2.83
C GLN A 37 -7.72 -3.15 -3.01
N ALA A 38 -7.21 -3.20 -4.24
CA ALA A 38 -5.82 -3.58 -4.51
C ALA A 38 -4.83 -2.57 -3.91
N MET A 39 -5.09 -1.27 -4.04
CA MET A 39 -4.26 -0.22 -3.45
C MET A 39 -4.27 -0.27 -1.92
N ASP A 40 -5.41 -0.52 -1.27
CA ASP A 40 -5.48 -0.61 0.19
C ASP A 40 -4.76 -1.84 0.76
N GLN A 41 -4.51 -2.88 -0.05
CA GLN A 41 -3.63 -3.99 0.33
C GLN A 41 -2.14 -3.60 0.30
N ILE A 42 -1.76 -2.64 -0.55
CA ILE A 42 -0.38 -2.17 -0.73
C ILE A 42 -0.07 -0.95 0.15
N ILE A 43 -1.03 -0.04 0.35
CA ILE A 43 -0.93 1.15 1.21
C ILE A 43 -2.21 1.22 2.06
N PRO A 44 -2.23 0.53 3.21
CA PRO A 44 -3.43 0.41 4.02
C PRO A 44 -3.85 1.74 4.65
N ILE A 45 -5.16 1.89 4.82
CA ILE A 45 -5.76 3.03 5.52
C ILE A 45 -5.57 2.83 7.03
N LEU A 46 -4.81 3.73 7.66
CA LEU A 46 -4.62 3.71 9.10
C LEU A 46 -4.46 5.12 9.65
N ASP A 47 -4.96 5.35 10.86
CA ASP A 47 -4.70 6.59 11.59
C ASP A 47 -3.31 6.50 12.24
N ILE A 48 -2.29 6.94 11.49
CA ILE A 48 -0.87 6.81 11.86
C ILE A 48 -0.53 7.46 13.20
N TYR A 49 -1.32 8.43 13.67
CA TYR A 49 -1.05 9.17 14.90
C TYR A 49 -1.39 8.38 16.17
N ASN A 50 -2.18 7.31 16.05
CA ASN A 50 -2.52 6.45 17.17
C ASN A 50 -1.48 5.35 17.45
N PHE A 51 -0.41 5.27 16.66
CA PHE A 51 0.61 4.22 16.76
C PHE A 51 1.97 4.78 17.15
N ASN A 52 2.73 3.99 17.91
CA ASN A 52 4.17 4.22 17.97
C ASN A 52 4.78 3.92 16.59
N PRO A 53 5.73 4.73 16.08
CA PRO A 53 6.40 4.44 14.81
C PRO A 53 6.95 3.02 14.69
N TRP A 54 7.40 2.41 15.81
CA TRP A 54 7.93 1.05 15.84
C TRP A 54 6.85 -0.05 15.73
N ASP A 55 5.59 0.28 15.98
CA ASP A 55 4.47 -0.65 15.88
C ASP A 55 3.93 -0.74 14.45
N LEU A 56 4.12 0.31 13.64
CA LEU A 56 3.64 0.36 12.25
C LEU A 56 4.14 -0.84 11.42
N PRO A 57 5.46 -1.18 11.37
CA PRO A 57 5.95 -2.35 10.65
C PRO A 57 5.27 -3.67 11.03
N ARG A 58 4.96 -3.83 12.33
CA ARG A 58 4.38 -5.05 12.89
C ARG A 58 2.89 -5.18 12.59
N ASN A 59 2.21 -4.06 12.31
CA ASN A 59 0.80 -4.04 11.96
C ASN A 59 0.60 -4.04 10.43
N LEU A 60 1.62 -3.62 9.67
CA LEU A 60 1.66 -3.55 8.21
C LEU A 60 2.22 -4.84 7.55
N GLN A 61 2.09 -6.00 8.21
CA GLN A 61 2.78 -7.28 7.91
C GLN A 61 2.68 -7.81 6.47
N VAL A 62 1.92 -7.17 5.59
CA VAL A 62 1.79 -7.55 4.17
C VAL A 62 2.98 -7.06 3.33
N ILE A 63 3.64 -5.96 3.70
CA ILE A 63 4.63 -5.30 2.82
C ILE A 63 6.08 -5.54 3.27
N MET A 64 6.27 -6.02 4.51
CA MET A 64 7.61 -6.26 5.09
C MET A 64 7.97 -7.74 5.24
N LYS A 65 7.34 -8.66 4.50
CA LYS A 65 7.80 -10.07 4.43
C LYS A 65 9.00 -10.25 3.48
N GLY A 66 9.99 -9.38 3.64
CA GLY A 66 11.24 -9.37 2.87
C GLY A 66 12.50 -9.27 3.71
N PHE A 67 12.39 -9.45 5.03
CA PHE A 67 13.49 -9.60 5.98
C PHE A 67 13.34 -10.93 6.72
#